data_AF-A0ABD2N816-F1
#
_entry.id   AF-A0ABD2N816-F1
#
_cell.length_a   1.000
_cell.length_b   1.000
_cell.length_c   1.000
_cell.angle_alpha   90.00
_cell.angle_beta   90.00
_cell.angle_gamma   90.00
#
_symmetry.space_group_name_H-M   'P 1'
#
loop_
_entity.id
_entity.type
_entity.pdbx_description
1 polymer ?
#
loop_
_entity_poly.entity_id
_entity_poly.type
_entity_poly.pdbx_seq_one_letter_code
_entity_poly.pdbx_strand_id
1 'polypeptide(L)'
;LNKQSGPSPYPRVMKKFWGKIWSKKIEHNHDGYWLEEVRQKAPQAKMTDIVVSPEEIEKLLKRASNWAAPGPDKLHNHQRSPQDLGPRRSYIGS
;
A
#
# COMPACT_ATOMS: atom_id res chain seq x y z
N LEU A 1 6.64 36.65 -1.72
CA LEU A 1 5.95 35.37 -2.01
C LEU A 1 4.53 35.44 -1.47
N ASN A 2 3.54 35.49 -2.36
CA ASN A 2 2.13 35.51 -1.99
C ASN A 2 1.72 34.12 -1.49
N LYS A 3 1.55 33.95 -0.17
CA LYS A 3 0.94 32.76 0.41
C LYS A 3 -0.57 32.87 0.22
N GLN A 4 -1.08 32.29 -0.86
CA GLN A 4 -2.51 32.09 -1.01
C GLN A 4 -2.96 31.00 -0.04
N SER A 5 -3.26 31.36 1.21
CA SER A 5 -4.00 30.51 2.14
C SER A 5 -5.48 30.61 1.81
N GLY A 6 -5.90 30.00 0.70
CA GLY A 6 -7.31 29.81 0.39
C GLY A 6 -7.94 28.78 1.33
N PRO A 7 -9.24 28.87 1.65
CA PRO A 7 -9.91 27.84 2.46
C PRO A 7 -9.72 26.48 1.82
N SER A 8 -9.26 25.50 2.61
CA SER A 8 -9.14 24.10 2.17
C SER A 8 -10.45 23.69 1.50
N PRO A 9 -10.43 23.30 0.21
CA PRO A 9 -11.64 22.98 -0.51
C PRO A 9 -12.35 21.86 0.22
N TYR A 10 -13.50 22.19 0.80
CA TYR A 10 -14.29 21.34 1.68
C TYR A 10 -14.27 19.87 1.21
N PRO A 11 -14.10 18.87 2.11
CA PRO A 11 -13.97 17.46 1.73
C PRO A 11 -15.02 16.97 0.72
N ARG A 12 -16.23 17.54 0.76
CA ARG A 12 -17.32 17.26 -0.19
C ARG A 12 -17.02 17.75 -1.62
N VAL A 13 -16.41 18.92 -1.77
CA VAL A 13 -16.02 19.50 -3.06
C VAL A 13 -14.91 18.66 -3.69
N MET A 14 -13.92 18.29 -2.90
CA MET A 14 -12.83 17.41 -3.35
C MET A 14 -13.33 16.02 -3.72
N LYS A 15 -14.18 15.40 -2.90
CA LYS A 15 -14.79 14.11 -3.22
C LYS A 15 -15.64 14.18 -4.50
N LYS A 16 -16.39 15.27 -4.70
CA LYS A 16 -17.21 15.47 -5.91
C LYS A 16 -16.36 15.70 -7.15
N PHE A 17 -15.26 16.43 -7.04
CA PHE A 17 -14.32 16.66 -8.14
C PHE A 17 -13.66 15.35 -8.58
N TRP A 18 -13.00 14.65 -7.65
CA TRP A 18 -12.30 13.39 -7.95
C TRP A 18 -13.26 12.26 -8.32
N GLY A 19 -14.45 12.22 -7.72
CA GLY A 19 -15.47 11.23 -8.06
C GLY A 19 -15.93 11.32 -9.52
N LYS A 20 -15.92 12.51 -10.14
CA LYS A 20 -16.26 12.64 -11.57
C LYS A 20 -15.20 12.04 -12.49
N ILE A 21 -13.95 12.02 -12.06
CA ILE A 21 -12.81 11.50 -12.83
C ILE A 21 -12.67 9.99 -12.59
N TRP A 22 -12.72 9.56 -11.33
CA TRP A 22 -12.38 8.19 -10.94
C TRP A 22 -13.57 7.29 -10.62
N SER A 23 -14.73 7.86 -10.24
CA SER A 23 -15.91 7.06 -9.86
C SER A 23 -16.90 6.84 -11.00
N LYS A 24 -16.65 7.40 -12.18
CA LYS A 24 -17.45 7.07 -13.37
C LYS A 24 -16.92 5.80 -13.99
N LYS A 25 -17.75 4.76 -14.00
CA LYS A 25 -17.50 3.57 -14.81
C LYS A 25 -17.56 4.00 -16.29
N ILE A 26 -16.44 3.86 -16.99
CA ILE A 26 -16.35 4.06 -18.42
C ILE A 26 -15.99 2.74 -19.08
N GLU A 27 -16.45 2.55 -20.31
CA GLU A 27 -15.96 1.46 -21.15
C GLU A 27 -14.58 1.85 -21.68
N HIS A 28 -13.60 0.97 -21.48
CA HIS A 28 -12.26 1.20 -22.00
C HIS A 28 -12.29 1.01 -23.52
N ASN A 29 -11.61 1.90 -24.26
CA ASN A 29 -11.41 1.70 -25.70
C ASN A 29 -10.37 0.59 -25.90
N HIS A 30 -10.83 -0.58 -26.35
CA HIS A 30 -9.98 -1.75 -26.59
C HIS A 30 -9.33 -1.77 -27.98
N ASP A 31 -9.71 -0.85 -28.87
CA ASP A 31 -9.32 -0.81 -30.28
C ASP A 31 -8.43 0.39 -30.63
N GLY A 32 -7.78 0.99 -29.62
CA GLY A 32 -6.83 2.08 -29.85
C GLY A 32 -5.62 1.59 -30.63
N TYR A 33 -5.24 2.29 -31.72
CA TYR A 33 -4.09 1.90 -32.58
C TYR A 33 -2.78 1.69 -31.78
N TRP A 34 -2.55 2.51 -30.75
CA TRP A 34 -1.38 2.41 -29.88
C TRP A 34 -1.41 1.14 -29.01
N LEU A 35 -2.60 0.61 -28.71
CA LEU A 35 -2.78 -0.61 -27.93
C LEU A 35 -2.33 -1.83 -28.73
N GLU A 36 -2.58 -1.84 -30.04
CA GLU A 36 -2.09 -2.87 -30.96
C GLU A 36 -0.57 -2.85 -31.08
N GLU A 37 0.03 -1.67 -31.21
CA GLU A 37 1.50 -1.55 -31.20
C GLU A 37 2.12 -2.09 -29.91
N VAL A 38 1.52 -1.79 -28.77
CA VAL A 38 1.99 -2.29 -27.46
C VAL A 38 1.80 -3.79 -27.37
N ARG A 39 0.67 -4.36 -27.83
CA ARG A 39 0.43 -5.81 -27.85
C ARG A 39 1.44 -6.56 -28.71
N GLN A 40 1.88 -5.96 -29.82
CA GLN A 40 2.89 -6.54 -30.71
C GLN A 40 4.31 -6.45 -30.14
N LYS A 41 4.64 -5.34 -29.46
CA LYS A 41 5.97 -5.10 -28.88
C LYS A 41 6.15 -5.76 -27.51
N ALA A 42 5.06 -6.00 -26.78
CA ALA A 42 5.10 -6.62 -25.46
C ALA A 42 5.25 -8.15 -25.60
N PRO A 43 6.18 -8.78 -24.87
CA PRO A 43 6.19 -10.23 -24.74
C PRO A 43 4.86 -10.66 -24.12
N GLN A 44 4.24 -11.71 -24.67
CA GLN A 44 3.01 -12.36 -24.13
C GLN A 44 3.28 -13.11 -22.82
N ALA A 45 4.18 -12.59 -21.98
CA ALA A 45 4.47 -13.14 -20.68
C ALA A 45 3.27 -12.86 -19.78
N LYS A 46 2.55 -13.92 -19.41
CA LYS A 46 1.55 -13.83 -18.34
C LYS A 46 2.29 -13.47 -17.06
N MET A 47 1.78 -12.47 -16.34
CA MET A 47 2.22 -12.21 -14.98
C MET A 47 2.01 -13.51 -14.18
N THR A 48 3.08 -14.04 -13.63
CA THR A 48 3.01 -15.25 -12.80
C THR A 48 2.23 -14.94 -11.53
N ASP A 49 1.41 -15.89 -11.10
CA ASP A 49 0.75 -15.78 -9.80
C ASP A 49 1.80 -15.66 -8.70
N ILE A 50 1.72 -14.58 -7.93
CA ILE A 50 2.58 -14.37 -6.77
C ILE A 50 1.86 -14.99 -5.59
N VAL A 51 2.34 -16.16 -5.15
CA VAL A 51 1.88 -16.78 -3.91
C VAL A 51 2.69 -16.19 -2.77
N VAL A 52 2.07 -15.30 -1.99
CA VAL A 52 2.72 -14.71 -0.81
C VAL A 52 2.58 -15.70 0.36
N SER A 53 3.68 -16.31 0.77
CA SER A 53 3.68 -17.26 1.88
C SER A 53 3.80 -16.57 3.25
N PRO A 54 3.21 -17.12 4.32
CA PRO A 54 3.40 -16.61 5.68
C PRO A 54 4.89 -16.57 6.08
N GLU A 55 5.68 -17.56 5.67
CA GLU A 55 7.10 -17.66 6.00
C GLU A 55 7.92 -16.57 5.29
N GLU A 56 7.53 -16.19 4.06
CA GLU A 56 8.12 -15.06 3.36
C GLU A 56 7.82 -13.74 4.05
N ILE A 57 6.59 -13.56 4.52
CA ILE A 57 6.20 -12.39 5.32
C ILE A 57 7.01 -12.33 6.60
N GLU A 58 7.17 -13.44 7.33
CA GLU A 58 8.00 -13.46 8.54
C GLU A 58 9.46 -13.09 8.28
N LYS A 59 10.05 -13.58 7.19
CA LYS A 59 11.42 -13.24 6.78
C LYS A 59 11.54 -11.78 6.37
N LEU A 60 10.55 -11.25 5.65
CA LEU A 60 10.50 -9.85 5.24
C LEU A 60 10.33 -8.93 6.43
N LEU A 61 9.45 -9.27 7.38
CA LEU A 61 9.31 -8.55 8.63
C LEU A 61 10.67 -8.55 9.34
N LYS A 62 11.30 -9.69 9.62
CA LYS A 62 12.63 -9.72 10.28
C LYS A 62 13.72 -8.86 9.60
N ARG A 63 13.60 -8.57 8.29
CA ARG A 63 14.52 -7.70 7.53
C ARG A 63 14.05 -6.25 7.43
N ALA A 64 12.77 -5.99 7.60
CA ALA A 64 12.20 -4.66 7.51
C ALA A 64 12.75 -3.82 8.66
N SER A 65 13.49 -2.76 8.33
CA SER A 65 14.01 -1.82 9.32
C SER A 65 12.86 -1.33 10.19
N ASN A 66 13.07 -1.33 11.51
CA ASN A 66 12.22 -0.54 12.40
C ASN A 66 12.23 0.90 11.84
N TRP A 67 11.04 1.42 11.57
CA TRP A 67 10.92 2.79 11.10
C TRP A 67 11.25 3.71 12.28
N ALA A 68 12.25 4.59 12.10
CA ALA A 68 12.73 5.48 13.16
C ALA A 68 11.65 6.47 13.65
N ALA A 69 10.61 6.69 12.86
CA ALA A 69 9.43 7.48 13.20
C ALA A 69 8.18 6.81 12.62
N PRO A 70 7.02 6.94 13.28
CA PRO A 70 5.78 6.46 12.70
C PRO A 70 5.40 7.30 11.50
N GLY A 71 4.72 6.69 10.54
CA GLY A 71 4.03 7.45 9.51
C GLY A 71 2.95 8.38 10.11
N PRO A 72 2.32 9.24 9.28
CA PRO A 72 1.19 10.07 9.70
C PRO A 72 -0.03 9.26 10.17
N ASP A 73 -0.05 7.96 9.86
CA ASP A 73 -1.00 6.96 10.35
C ASP A 73 -0.70 6.47 11.78
N LYS A 74 0.37 6.95 12.41
CA LYS A 74 0.87 6.57 13.74
C LYS A 74 1.24 5.08 13.87
N LEU A 75 1.30 4.35 12.75
CA LEU A 75 1.73 2.96 12.75
C LEU A 75 3.26 2.91 12.83
N HIS A 76 3.75 2.32 13.91
CA HIS A 76 5.17 1.98 14.03
C HIS A 76 5.36 0.53 13.61
N ASN A 77 6.27 0.29 12.67
CA ASN A 77 6.89 -1.03 12.52
C ASN A 77 7.84 -1.22 13.71
N HIS A 78 7.30 -1.63 14.87
CA HIS A 78 8.08 -1.96 16.06
C HIS A 78 8.15 -3.48 16.20
N GLN A 79 9.25 -4.03 15.71
CA GLN A 79 9.57 -5.43 15.93
C GLN A 79 10.09 -5.57 17.35
N ARG A 80 9.34 -6.26 18.20
CA ARG A 80 9.81 -6.59 19.55
C ARG A 80 11.12 -7.32 19.43
N SER A 81 12.15 -6.80 20.07
CA SER A 81 13.41 -7.52 20.18
C SER A 81 13.21 -8.73 21.10
N PRO A 82 13.97 -9.83 20.94
CA PRO A 82 13.91 -10.97 21.86
C PRO A 82 14.12 -10.59 23.34
N GLN A 83 14.72 -9.43 23.59
CA GLN A 83 14.98 -8.84 24.91
C GLN A 83 13.71 -8.20 25.54
N ASP A 84 12.66 -7.93 24.76
CA ASP A 84 11.37 -7.41 25.23
C ASP A 84 10.43 -8.53 25.71
N LEU A 85 10.84 -9.78 25.58
CA LEU A 85 10.17 -10.91 26.21
C LEU A 85 10.59 -10.93 27.69
N GLY A 86 9.83 -10.21 28.51
CA GLY A 86 9.82 -10.43 29.95
C GLY A 86 9.66 -11.92 30.27
N PRO A 87 10.13 -12.38 31.45
CA PRO A 87 10.21 -13.81 31.76
C PRO A 87 8.87 -14.49 31.50
N ARG A 88 8.91 -15.58 30.71
CA ARG A 88 7.74 -16.42 30.47
C ARG A 88 7.19 -16.83 31.84
N ARG A 89 6.01 -16.32 32.19
CA ARG A 89 5.28 -16.70 33.39
C ARG A 89 4.92 -18.17 33.22
N SER A 90 5.73 -19.06 33.79
CA SER A 90 5.43 -20.48 33.91
C SER A 90 4.24 -20.60 34.85
N TYR A 91 3.05 -20.78 34.29
CA TYR A 91 1.89 -21.24 35.02
C TYR A 91 2.11 -22.72 35.35
N ILE A 92 2.56 -22.98 36.57
CA ILE A 92 2.49 -24.32 37.17
C ILE A 92 1.10 -24.37 37.81
N GLY A 93 0.17 -25.08 37.18
CA GLY A 93 -1.13 -25.39 37.77
C GLY A 93 -0.94 -26.55 38.75
N SER A 94 -1.28 -26.30 40.01
CA SER A 94 -1.55 -27.33 41.03
C SER A 94 -2.99 -27.79 40.95
#